data_AF-W9V7T4-F1
#
_entry.id   AF-W9V7T4-F1
#
_cell.length_a   1.000
_cell.length_b   1.000
_cell.length_c   1.000
_cell.angle_alpha   90.00
_cell.angle_beta   90.00
_cell.angle_gamma   90.00
#
_symmetry.space_group_name_H-M   'P 1'
#
loop_
_entity.id
_entity.type
_entity.pdbx_description
1 polymer ?
#
loop_
_entity_poly.entity_id
_entity_poly.type
_entity_poly.pdbx_seq_one_letter_code
_entity_poly.pdbx_strand_id
1 'polypeptide(L)'
;MSAIYGELLRIKRYREEIAARALRREQLSHDQQARRVEQARGELQALRERRRHEESRRFEEIRGRPVPIDAIEDMNRWIARLREAEILGEQRVRDEEKRLNAAREALDQARERHAASVRACEKFDQFAAVQRAIEDRERMMKDELELEEIASAADSMRQRWS
;
A
#
# COMPACT_ATOMS: atom_id res chain seq x y z
N MET A 1 36.42 -0.04 -7.29
CA MET A 1 35.33 -0.75 -6.61
C MET A 1 34.21 0.18 -6.16
N SER A 2 34.51 1.35 -5.60
CA SER A 2 33.55 2.44 -5.28
C SER A 2 32.40 2.68 -6.30
N ALA A 3 32.68 2.69 -7.62
CA ALA A 3 31.66 2.93 -8.64
C ALA A 3 30.55 1.85 -8.69
N ILE A 4 30.91 0.57 -8.52
CA ILE A 4 29.98 -0.56 -8.52
C ILE A 4 29.06 -0.51 -7.30
N TYR A 5 29.59 -0.16 -6.13
CA TYR A 5 28.79 0.02 -4.90
C TYR A 5 27.84 1.21 -5.01
N GLY A 6 28.27 2.32 -5.62
CA GLY A 6 27.41 3.46 -5.89
C GLY A 6 26.24 3.11 -6.83
N GLU A 7 26.49 2.28 -7.84
CA GLU A 7 25.46 1.81 -8.77
C GLU A 7 24.49 0.83 -8.11
N LEU A 8 24.99 -0.12 -7.31
CA LEU A 8 24.15 -1.02 -6.53
C LEU A 8 23.25 -0.26 -5.55
N LEU A 9 23.78 0.76 -4.86
CA LEU A 9 23.00 1.60 -3.96
C LEU A 9 21.91 2.38 -4.69
N ARG A 10 22.21 2.93 -5.87
CA ARG A 10 21.20 3.56 -6.74
C ARG A 10 20.08 2.59 -7.10
N ILE A 11 20.42 1.35 -7.48
CA ILE A 11 19.42 0.32 -7.80
C ILE A 11 18.55 0.00 -6.57
N LYS A 12 19.15 -0.07 -5.37
CA LYS A 12 18.39 -0.34 -4.13
C LYS A 12 17.42 0.79 -3.80
N ARG A 13 17.88 2.05 -3.84
CA ARG A 13 17.03 3.24 -3.64
C ARG A 13 15.91 3.32 -4.67
N TYR A 14 16.20 3.00 -5.93
CA TYR A 14 15.17 2.94 -6.97
C TYR A 14 14.10 1.87 -6.67
N ARG A 15 14.49 0.70 -6.14
CA ARG A 15 13.54 -0.34 -5.72
C ARG A 15 12.70 0.08 -4.51
N GLU A 16 13.30 0.80 -3.56
CA GLU A 16 12.57 1.42 -2.45
C GLU A 16 11.53 2.42 -2.96
N GLU A 17 11.90 3.30 -3.88
CA GLU A 17 10.95 4.26 -4.49
C GLU A 17 9.80 3.55 -5.21
N ILE A 18 10.07 2.48 -5.95
CA ILE A 18 9.03 1.65 -6.58
C ILE A 18 8.11 1.04 -5.51
N ALA A 19 8.67 0.50 -4.43
CA ALA A 19 7.89 -0.08 -3.34
C ALA A 19 7.05 0.99 -2.62
N ALA A 20 7.58 2.20 -2.43
CA ALA A 20 6.87 3.33 -1.84
C ALA A 20 5.70 3.79 -2.73
N ARG A 21 5.92 3.84 -4.06
CA ARG A 21 4.84 4.14 -5.02
C ARG A 21 3.79 3.04 -5.05
N ALA A 22 4.17 1.77 -4.95
CA ALA A 22 3.24 0.65 -4.83
C ALA A 22 2.41 0.77 -3.55
N LEU A 23 3.04 1.02 -2.41
CA LEU A 23 2.36 1.23 -1.14
C LEU A 23 1.31 2.36 -1.22
N ARG A 24 1.67 3.52 -1.79
CA ARG A 24 0.71 4.62 -1.98
C ARG A 24 -0.47 4.24 -2.87
N ARG A 25 -0.25 3.45 -3.93
CA ARG A 25 -1.34 2.98 -4.79
C ARG A 25 -2.29 2.04 -4.04
N GLU A 26 -1.75 1.10 -3.26
CA GLU A 26 -2.58 0.19 -2.47
C GLU A 26 -3.33 0.92 -1.35
N GLN A 27 -2.75 1.95 -0.74
CA GLN A 27 -3.44 2.82 0.23
C GLN A 27 -4.65 3.50 -0.42
N LEU A 28 -4.46 4.12 -1.59
CA LEU A 28 -5.55 4.75 -2.33
C LEU A 28 -6.64 3.74 -2.73
N SER A 29 -6.25 2.53 -3.16
CA SER A 29 -7.16 1.45 -3.49
C SER A 29 -8.00 1.01 -2.29
N HIS A 30 -7.35 0.79 -1.14
CA HIS A 30 -8.01 0.46 0.12
C HIS A 30 -9.01 1.55 0.54
N ASP A 31 -8.61 2.82 0.49
CA ASP A 31 -9.48 3.93 0.90
C ASP A 31 -10.69 4.09 -0.04
N GLN A 32 -10.49 3.91 -1.34
CA GLN A 32 -11.59 3.89 -2.31
C GLN A 32 -12.56 2.73 -2.03
N GLN A 33 -12.03 1.54 -1.73
CA GLN A 33 -12.86 0.38 -1.44
C GLN A 33 -13.61 0.52 -0.11
N ALA A 34 -13.00 1.12 0.91
CA ALA A 34 -13.66 1.45 2.17
C ALA A 34 -14.85 2.39 1.95
N ARG A 35 -14.69 3.43 1.12
CA ARG A 35 -15.79 4.33 0.73
C ARG A 35 -16.91 3.59 -0.01
N ARG A 36 -16.59 2.63 -0.88
CA ARG A 36 -17.60 1.82 -1.59
C ARG A 36 -18.40 0.93 -0.64
N VAL A 37 -17.77 0.35 0.38
CA VAL A 37 -18.47 -0.42 1.42
C VAL A 37 -19.43 0.48 2.18
N GLU A 38 -18.98 1.65 2.62
CA GLU A 38 -19.85 2.62 3.32
C GLU A 38 -21.00 3.10 2.43
N GLN A 39 -20.74 3.37 1.15
CA GLN A 39 -21.80 3.71 0.20
C GLN A 39 -22.82 2.56 0.04
N ALA A 40 -22.35 1.32 -0.15
CA ALA A 40 -23.24 0.16 -0.29
C ALA A 40 -24.08 -0.08 0.98
N ARG A 41 -23.50 0.11 2.17
CA ARG A 41 -24.22 0.04 3.45
C ARG A 41 -25.27 1.14 3.56
N GLY A 42 -24.92 2.38 3.19
CA GLY A 42 -25.86 3.50 3.14
C GLY A 42 -27.03 3.26 2.19
N GLU A 43 -26.75 2.75 0.98
CA GLU A 43 -27.77 2.38 -0.01
C GLU A 43 -28.71 1.28 0.52
N LEU A 44 -28.17 0.25 1.18
CA LEU A 44 -28.96 -0.82 1.80
C LEU A 44 -29.83 -0.29 2.95
N GLN A 45 -29.30 0.60 3.78
CA GLN A 45 -30.08 1.21 4.85
C GLN A 45 -31.23 2.07 4.30
N ALA A 46 -30.96 2.91 3.31
CA ALA A 46 -31.98 3.72 2.64
C ALA A 46 -33.07 2.84 1.99
N LEU A 47 -32.69 1.71 1.40
CA LEU A 47 -33.64 0.74 0.86
C LEU A 47 -34.53 0.14 1.96
N ARG A 48 -33.95 -0.23 3.11
CA ARG A 48 -34.69 -0.78 4.26
C ARG A 48 -35.69 0.23 4.83
N GLU A 49 -35.28 1.49 4.96
CA GLU A 49 -36.15 2.57 5.43
C GLU A 49 -37.30 2.81 4.46
N ARG A 50 -36.99 2.93 3.16
CA ARG A 50 -38.00 3.09 2.10
C ARG A 50 -38.98 1.91 2.09
N ARG A 51 -38.48 0.68 2.21
CA ARG A 51 -39.33 -0.52 2.26
C ARG A 51 -40.32 -0.43 3.41
N ARG A 52 -39.85 -0.16 4.62
CA ARG A 52 -40.70 -0.05 5.82
C ARG A 52 -41.78 1.01 5.63
N HIS A 53 -41.41 2.18 5.13
CA HIS A 53 -42.36 3.27 4.93
C HIS A 53 -43.46 2.92 3.92
N GLU A 54 -43.06 2.39 2.77
CA GLU A 54 -44.00 2.03 1.70
C GLU A 54 -44.85 0.79 2.06
N GLU A 55 -44.29 -0.18 2.79
CA GLU A 55 -45.03 -1.33 3.32
C GLU A 55 -46.11 -0.86 4.32
N SER A 56 -45.77 0.02 5.26
CA SER A 56 -46.75 0.63 6.16
C SER A 56 -47.82 1.43 5.42
N ARG A 57 -47.45 2.23 4.41
CA ARG A 57 -48.42 3.01 3.62
C ARG A 57 -49.43 2.11 2.91
N ARG A 58 -48.95 1.10 2.19
CA ARG A 58 -49.82 0.15 1.45
C ARG A 58 -50.69 -0.68 2.37
N PHE A 59 -50.17 -1.07 3.54
CA PHE A 59 -50.96 -1.78 4.53
C PHE A 59 -52.11 -0.91 5.05
N GLU A 60 -51.83 0.34 5.44
CA GLU A 60 -52.86 1.28 5.90
C GLU A 60 -53.88 1.64 4.81
N GLU A 61 -53.50 1.66 3.53
CA GLU A 61 -54.44 1.87 2.40
C GLU A 61 -55.52 0.78 2.31
N ILE A 62 -55.17 -0.47 2.66
CA ILE A 62 -56.03 -1.65 2.56
C ILE A 62 -56.74 -1.95 3.90
N ARG A 63 -56.12 -1.57 5.01
CA ARG A 63 -56.59 -1.90 6.36
C ARG A 63 -58.00 -1.34 6.61
N GLY A 64 -58.92 -2.23 6.98
CA GLY A 64 -60.28 -1.87 7.38
C GLY A 64 -61.18 -1.42 6.22
N ARG A 65 -60.77 -1.63 4.97
CA ARG A 65 -61.58 -1.32 3.77
C ARG A 65 -61.83 -2.59 2.96
N PRO A 66 -63.02 -2.74 2.35
CA PRO A 66 -63.24 -3.80 1.37
C PRO A 66 -62.42 -3.49 0.11
N VAL A 67 -61.42 -4.32 -0.17
CA VAL A 67 -60.57 -4.22 -1.37
C VAL A 67 -60.71 -5.49 -2.22
N PRO A 68 -60.53 -5.39 -3.55
CA PRO A 68 -60.47 -6.57 -4.39
C PRO A 68 -59.25 -7.44 -4.05
N ILE A 69 -59.36 -8.76 -4.25
CA ILE A 69 -58.29 -9.72 -4.01
C ILE A 69 -57.02 -9.35 -4.80
N ASP A 70 -57.18 -8.88 -6.04
CA ASP A 70 -56.09 -8.42 -6.90
C ASP A 70 -55.20 -7.35 -6.23
N ALA A 71 -55.77 -6.46 -5.42
CA ALA A 71 -55.01 -5.44 -4.71
C ALA A 71 -54.11 -6.03 -3.61
N ILE A 72 -54.57 -7.10 -2.96
CA ILE A 72 -53.78 -7.84 -1.96
C ILE A 72 -52.66 -8.61 -2.65
N GLU A 73 -52.94 -9.23 -3.79
CA GLU A 73 -51.91 -9.91 -4.60
C GLU A 73 -50.84 -8.94 -5.11
N ASP A 74 -51.24 -7.75 -5.57
CA ASP A 74 -50.33 -6.69 -5.99
C ASP A 74 -49.43 -6.21 -4.85
N MET A 75 -49.99 -6.03 -3.65
CA MET A 75 -49.21 -5.72 -2.46
C MET A 75 -48.19 -6.82 -2.16
N ASN A 76 -48.60 -8.08 -2.18
CA ASN A 76 -47.71 -9.22 -1.93
C ASN A 76 -46.58 -9.33 -2.96
N ARG A 77 -46.90 -9.17 -4.26
CA ARG A 77 -45.90 -9.13 -5.35
C ARG A 77 -44.89 -8.02 -5.15
N TRP A 78 -45.36 -6.84 -4.75
CA TRP A 78 -44.50 -5.69 -4.51
C TRP A 78 -43.59 -5.88 -3.29
N ILE A 79 -44.11 -6.43 -2.17
CA ILE A 79 -43.31 -6.77 -0.99
C ILE A 79 -42.23 -7.81 -1.36
N ALA A 80 -42.58 -8.81 -2.16
CA ALA A 80 -41.64 -9.82 -2.63
C ALA A 80 -40.46 -9.19 -3.39
N ARG A 81 -40.73 -8.28 -4.34
CA ARG A 81 -39.69 -7.55 -5.09
C ARG A 81 -38.75 -6.74 -4.19
N LEU A 82 -39.25 -6.18 -3.09
CA LEU A 82 -38.39 -5.43 -2.17
C LEU A 82 -37.54 -6.32 -1.29
N ARG A 83 -38.06 -7.48 -0.90
CA ARG A 83 -37.26 -8.48 -0.17
C ARG A 83 -36.14 -8.99 -1.07
N GLU A 84 -36.42 -9.25 -2.35
CA GLU A 84 -35.40 -9.57 -3.35
C GLU A 84 -34.36 -8.45 -3.48
N ALA A 85 -34.79 -7.19 -3.60
CA ALA A 85 -33.88 -6.05 -3.65
C ALA A 85 -33.00 -5.92 -2.39
N GLU A 86 -33.56 -6.19 -1.21
CA GLU A 86 -32.79 -6.20 0.05
C GLU A 86 -31.75 -7.32 0.06
N ILE A 87 -32.11 -8.53 -0.37
CA ILE A 87 -31.18 -9.66 -0.49
C ILE A 87 -30.03 -9.30 -1.44
N LEU A 88 -30.33 -8.70 -2.59
CA LEU A 88 -29.31 -8.23 -3.55
C LEU A 88 -28.43 -7.14 -2.94
N GLY A 89 -29.00 -6.21 -2.18
CA GLY A 89 -28.26 -5.19 -1.44
C GLY A 89 -27.33 -5.78 -0.39
N GLU A 90 -27.79 -6.77 0.38
CA GLU A 90 -26.98 -7.50 1.35
C GLU A 90 -25.83 -8.27 0.69
N GLN A 91 -26.10 -8.93 -0.43
CA GLN A 91 -25.07 -9.62 -1.23
C GLN A 91 -24.02 -8.62 -1.73
N ARG A 92 -24.44 -7.47 -2.25
CA ARG A 92 -23.52 -6.41 -2.69
C ARG A 92 -22.64 -5.91 -1.55
N VAL A 93 -23.20 -5.64 -0.37
CA VAL A 93 -22.40 -5.24 0.81
C VAL A 93 -21.37 -6.30 1.14
N ARG A 94 -21.77 -7.58 1.20
CA ARG A 94 -20.85 -8.69 1.49
C ARG A 94 -19.73 -8.79 0.44
N ASP A 95 -20.04 -8.59 -0.83
CA ASP A 95 -19.04 -8.66 -1.89
C ASP A 95 -18.06 -7.48 -1.85
N GLU A 96 -18.54 -6.27 -1.55
CA GLU A 96 -17.66 -5.11 -1.35
C GLU A 96 -16.79 -5.26 -0.09
N GLU A 97 -17.30 -5.87 0.98
CA GLU A 97 -16.53 -6.20 2.19
C GLU A 97 -15.44 -7.23 1.92
N LYS A 98 -15.72 -8.27 1.13
CA LYS A 98 -14.70 -9.23 0.69
C LYS A 98 -13.58 -8.53 -0.10
N ARG A 99 -13.96 -7.61 -1.01
CA ARG A 99 -12.99 -6.81 -1.77
C ARG A 99 -12.19 -5.88 -0.86
N LEU A 100 -12.79 -5.29 0.18
CA LEU A 100 -12.09 -4.48 1.16
C LEU A 100 -11.05 -5.30 1.93
N ASN A 101 -11.40 -6.51 2.34
CA ASN A 101 -10.46 -7.42 3.01
C ASN A 101 -9.29 -7.79 2.08
N ALA A 102 -9.56 -8.11 0.81
CA ALA A 102 -8.51 -8.36 -0.18
C ALA A 102 -7.60 -7.13 -0.39
N ALA A 103 -8.18 -5.92 -0.45
CA ALA A 103 -7.41 -4.68 -0.58
C ALA A 103 -6.55 -4.40 0.67
N ARG A 104 -7.05 -4.76 1.87
CA ARG A 104 -6.29 -4.67 3.12
C ARG A 104 -5.11 -5.63 3.13
N GLU A 105 -5.30 -6.88 2.71
CA GLU A 105 -4.21 -7.85 2.59
C GLU A 105 -3.13 -7.39 1.60
N ALA A 106 -3.54 -6.85 0.44
CA ALA A 106 -2.63 -6.27 -0.54
C ALA A 106 -1.84 -5.07 0.03
N LEU A 107 -2.51 -4.20 0.79
CA LEU A 107 -1.87 -3.08 1.48
C LEU A 107 -0.83 -3.55 2.50
N ASP A 108 -1.16 -4.55 3.32
CA ASP A 108 -0.24 -5.09 4.31
C ASP A 108 0.99 -5.76 3.65
N GLN A 109 0.79 -6.51 2.57
CA GLN A 109 1.91 -7.04 1.77
C GLN A 109 2.77 -5.92 1.16
N ALA A 110 2.16 -4.82 0.69
CA ALA A 110 2.89 -3.68 0.17
C ALA A 110 3.71 -2.96 1.25
N ARG A 111 3.18 -2.87 2.49
CA ARG A 111 3.91 -2.34 3.65
C ARG A 111 5.14 -3.19 3.98
N GLU A 112 4.97 -4.51 4.01
CA GLU A 112 6.08 -5.43 4.28
C GLU A 112 7.18 -5.33 3.22
N ARG A 113 6.80 -5.28 1.94
CA ARG A 113 7.75 -5.10 0.81
C ARG A 113 8.49 -3.77 0.88
N HIS A 114 7.79 -2.70 1.24
CA HIS A 114 8.41 -1.39 1.43
C HIS A 114 9.40 -1.42 2.60
N ALA A 115 9.00 -1.93 3.77
CA ALA A 115 9.88 -2.06 4.93
C ALA A 115 11.12 -2.94 4.64
N ALA A 116 10.96 -4.03 3.90
CA ALA A 116 12.08 -4.86 3.45
C ALA A 116 13.03 -4.11 2.52
N SER A 117 12.50 -3.27 1.62
CA SER A 117 13.30 -2.47 0.69
C SER A 117 14.08 -1.36 1.41
N VAL A 118 13.46 -0.70 2.40
CA VAL A 118 14.13 0.29 3.26
C VAL A 118 15.28 -0.35 4.02
N ARG A 119 15.03 -1.47 4.73
CA ARG A 119 16.09 -2.20 5.46
C ARG A 119 17.24 -2.65 4.55
N ALA A 120 16.93 -3.04 3.31
CA ALA A 120 17.94 -3.40 2.33
C ALA A 120 18.79 -2.20 1.91
N CYS A 121 18.22 -1.01 1.76
CA CYS A 121 18.95 0.23 1.49
C CYS A 121 19.86 0.60 2.66
N GLU A 122 19.33 0.62 3.88
CA GLU A 122 20.10 0.94 5.10
C GLU A 122 21.30 0.02 5.27
N LYS A 123 21.12 -1.30 5.07
CA LYS A 123 22.21 -2.27 5.14
C LYS A 123 23.29 -2.01 4.08
N PHE A 124 22.88 -1.66 2.87
CA PHE A 124 23.82 -1.34 1.79
C PHE A 124 24.54 -0.01 2.01
N ASP A 125 23.87 1.00 2.55
CA ASP A 125 24.48 2.27 2.94
C ASP A 125 25.57 2.04 4.01
N GLN A 126 25.29 1.21 5.02
CA GLN A 126 26.29 0.83 6.04
C GLN A 126 27.49 0.10 5.43
N PHE A 127 27.26 -0.89 4.56
CA PHE A 127 28.35 -1.59 3.88
C PHE A 127 29.19 -0.66 2.99
N ALA A 128 28.54 0.24 2.25
CA ALA A 128 29.24 1.20 1.40
C ALA A 128 30.10 2.17 2.23
N ALA A 129 29.61 2.60 3.40
CA ALA A 129 30.38 3.44 4.32
C ALA A 129 31.62 2.73 4.87
N VAL A 130 31.49 1.47 5.30
CA VAL A 130 32.62 0.65 5.77
C VAL A 130 33.65 0.47 4.66
N GLN A 131 33.20 0.16 3.44
CA GLN A 131 34.12 -0.05 2.31
C GLN A 131 34.88 1.22 1.95
N ARG A 132 34.22 2.39 1.96
CA ARG A 132 34.89 3.68 1.75
C ARG A 132 35.94 3.95 2.82
N ALA A 133 35.63 3.70 4.10
CA ALA A 133 36.59 3.89 5.18
C ALA A 133 37.84 2.99 5.02
N ILE A 134 37.67 1.76 4.51
CA ILE A 134 38.80 0.87 4.19
C ILE A 134 39.60 1.43 3.01
N GLU A 135 38.94 1.80 1.91
CA GLU A 135 39.59 2.38 0.72
C GLU A 135 40.36 3.68 1.05
N ASP A 136 39.81 4.52 1.92
CA ASP A 136 40.46 5.76 2.36
C ASP A 136 41.69 5.47 3.24
N ARG A 137 41.59 4.50 4.16
CA ARG A 137 42.72 4.08 4.98
C ARG A 137 43.86 3.48 4.14
N GLU A 138 43.54 2.61 3.19
CA GLU A 138 44.53 2.04 2.27
C GLU A 138 45.22 3.12 1.43
N ARG A 139 44.49 4.17 1.04
CA ARG A 139 45.06 5.31 0.31
C ARG A 139 46.03 6.10 1.19
N MET A 140 45.62 6.46 2.40
CA MET A 140 46.50 7.17 3.34
C MET A 140 47.79 6.39 3.61
N MET A 141 47.70 5.06 3.77
CA MET A 141 48.88 4.22 3.95
C MET A 141 49.80 4.19 2.73
N LYS A 142 49.25 4.21 1.51
CA LYS A 142 50.06 4.30 0.28
C LYS A 142 50.75 5.66 0.17
N ASP A 143 50.01 6.73 0.42
CA ASP A 143 50.54 8.09 0.37
C ASP A 143 51.69 8.27 1.39
N GLU A 144 51.58 7.70 2.60
CA GLU A 144 52.65 7.68 3.61
C GLU A 144 53.90 6.92 3.11
N LEU A 145 53.71 5.74 2.51
CA LEU A 145 54.80 4.93 1.97
C LEU A 145 55.53 5.64 0.83
N GLU A 146 54.79 6.27 -0.08
CA GLU A 146 55.36 7.07 -1.17
C GLU A 146 56.18 8.25 -0.65
N LEU A 147 55.72 8.93 0.42
CA LEU A 147 56.47 10.02 1.05
C LEU A 147 57.75 9.53 1.72
N GLU A 148 57.73 8.38 2.41
CA GLU A 148 58.93 7.77 2.99
C GLU A 148 59.95 7.36 1.92
N GLU A 149 59.49 6.80 0.80
CA GLU A 149 60.35 6.46 -0.34
C GLU A 149 61.00 7.71 -0.95
N ILE A 150 60.24 8.79 -1.14
CA ILE A 150 60.76 10.08 -1.64
C ILE A 150 61.78 10.67 -0.66
N ALA A 151 61.49 10.64 0.64
CA ALA A 151 62.40 11.14 1.68
C ALA A 151 63.70 10.34 1.73
N SER A 152 63.62 9.01 1.68
CA SER A 152 64.77 8.09 1.64
C SER A 152 65.61 8.28 0.37
N ALA A 153 64.97 8.46 -0.79
CA ALA A 153 65.64 8.78 -2.04
C ALA A 153 66.37 10.13 -1.98
N ALA A 154 65.77 11.15 -1.35
CA ALA A 154 66.40 12.46 -1.18
C ALA A 154 67.62 12.41 -0.23
N ASP A 155 67.53 11.67 0.88
CA ASP A 155 68.64 11.51 1.83
C ASP A 155 69.81 10.72 1.21
N SER A 156 69.52 9.65 0.48
CA SER A 156 70.55 8.90 -0.25
C SER A 156 71.22 9.72 -1.35
N MET A 157 70.51 10.64 -2.02
CA MET A 157 71.11 11.61 -2.92
C MET A 157 72.04 12.59 -2.19
N ARG A 158 71.64 13.14 -1.04
CA ARG A 158 72.52 14.03 -0.25
C ARG A 158 73.81 13.34 0.19
N GLN A 159 73.71 12.11 0.68
CA GLN A 159 74.87 11.34 1.13
C GLN A 159 75.83 11.00 -0.02
N ARG A 160 75.33 10.90 -1.26
CA ARG A 160 76.16 10.62 -2.44
C ARG A 160 76.88 11.87 -2.98
N TRP A 161 76.47 13.07 -2.56
CA TRP A 161 77.00 14.35 -3.03
C TRP A 161 77.83 15.10 -1.96
N SER A 162 78.00 14.54 -0.76
CA SER A 162 79.00 14.96 0.23
C SER A 162 80.24 14.09 0.15
#